data_AF-A0AAV0RXV6-F1
#
_entry.id   AF-A0AAV0RXV6-F1
#
_cell.length_a   1.000
_cell.length_b   1.000
_cell.length_c   1.000
_cell.angle_alpha   90.00
_cell.angle_beta   90.00
_cell.angle_gamma   90.00
#
_symmetry.space_group_name_H-M   'P 1'
#
loop_
_entity.id
_entity.type
_entity.pdbx_description
1 polymer ?
#
loop_
_entity_poly.entity_id
_entity_poly.type
_entity_poly.pdbx_seq_one_letter_code
_entity_poly.pdbx_strand_id
1 'polypeptide(L)'
;MQAIVDDIVFHNADPQKHPRNWNLGLILKEYINIGGNLLDDAFAGITEEALLESLTKPEESSSIDINSFCLPNMPKPPNSFRGIRKKCSSLKRWLCICSDDSYKNGRYRTTTNLLRKYLGDFLIASYCSVIEESGYDDTYIREIEVNVRSFGHRNPLEEYKIDGCRFFISMLGATRRMTIDTLFQYWSSPMESQELYL
;
A
#
# COMPACT_ATOMS: atom_id res chain seq x y z
N MET A 1 -1.09 4.95 2.64
CA MET A 1 0.39 4.93 2.84
C MET A 1 1.16 5.84 1.90
N GLN A 2 0.86 5.87 0.58
CA GLN A 2 1.58 6.77 -0.33
C GLN A 2 1.43 8.26 0.03
N ALA A 3 0.22 8.70 0.40
CA ALA A 3 -0.01 10.09 0.82
C ALA A 3 0.92 10.54 1.97
N ILE A 4 1.16 9.66 2.95
CA ILE A 4 2.05 9.96 4.07
C ILE A 4 3.49 10.17 3.60
N VAL A 5 3.94 9.32 2.67
CA VAL A 5 5.27 9.46 2.05
C VAL A 5 5.35 10.73 1.22
N ASP A 6 4.28 11.05 0.48
CA ASP A 6 4.19 12.26 -0.32
C ASP A 6 4.28 13.50 0.57
N ASP A 7 3.57 13.54 1.69
CA ASP A 7 3.61 14.64 2.66
C ASP A 7 5.04 14.85 3.21
N ILE A 8 5.71 13.77 3.66
CA ILE A 8 7.11 13.85 4.16
C ILE A 8 8.04 14.40 3.08
N VAL A 9 7.96 13.83 1.86
CA VAL A 9 8.87 14.21 0.77
C VAL A 9 8.58 15.63 0.30
N PHE A 10 7.31 16.02 0.17
CA PHE A 10 6.93 17.34 -0.30
C PHE A 10 7.29 18.46 0.68
N HIS A 11 7.26 18.17 1.97
CA HIS A 11 7.65 19.12 3.00
C HIS A 11 9.16 19.36 3.04
N ASN A 12 9.96 18.33 2.74
CA ASN A 12 11.40 18.33 3.03
C ASN A 12 12.31 18.31 1.78
N ALA A 13 11.78 17.99 0.60
CA ALA A 13 12.50 18.01 -0.67
C ALA A 13 12.01 19.17 -1.57
N ASP A 14 12.93 19.73 -2.36
CA ASP A 14 12.61 20.76 -3.36
C ASP A 14 13.14 20.33 -4.74
N PRO A 15 12.27 19.90 -5.67
CA PRO A 15 12.69 19.35 -6.97
C PRO A 15 13.37 20.39 -7.87
N GLN A 16 13.33 21.67 -7.51
CA GLN A 16 14.05 22.73 -8.21
C GLN A 16 15.53 22.82 -7.77
N LYS A 17 15.87 22.26 -6.61
CA LYS A 17 17.20 22.31 -6.02
C LYS A 17 17.85 20.94 -6.03
N HIS A 18 19.18 20.92 -6.05
CA HIS A 18 19.97 19.69 -5.92
C HIS A 18 19.64 18.97 -4.59
N PRO A 19 19.59 17.61 -4.53
CA PRO A 19 19.24 16.85 -3.32
C PRO A 19 20.08 17.19 -2.07
N ARG A 20 21.31 17.66 -2.27
CA ARG A 20 22.19 18.19 -1.21
C ARG A 20 21.58 19.36 -0.43
N ASN A 21 20.63 20.08 -1.02
CA ASN A 21 19.94 21.20 -0.40
C ASN A 21 18.57 20.80 0.17
N TRP A 22 18.24 19.51 0.19
CA TRP A 22 17.02 18.98 0.81
C TRP A 22 17.28 18.65 2.28
N ASN A 23 16.23 18.57 3.08
CA ASN A 23 16.33 18.18 4.49
C ASN A 23 16.30 16.65 4.63
N LEU A 24 17.34 15.96 4.16
CA LEU A 24 17.39 14.51 4.11
C LEU A 24 17.29 13.85 5.49
N GLY A 25 17.89 14.45 6.52
CA GLY A 25 17.74 13.99 7.92
C GLY A 25 16.32 14.03 8.43
N LEU A 26 15.58 15.10 8.10
CA LEU A 26 14.17 15.21 8.48
C LEU A 26 13.32 14.18 7.74
N ILE A 27 13.59 13.93 6.45
CA ILE A 27 12.92 12.87 5.70
C ILE A 27 13.11 11.52 6.38
N LEU A 28 14.36 11.13 6.70
CA LEU A 28 14.64 9.86 7.37
C LEU A 28 13.98 9.80 8.75
N LYS A 29 14.12 10.86 9.54
CA LYS A 29 13.56 10.92 10.89
C LYS A 29 12.03 10.80 10.90
N GLU A 30 11.34 11.58 10.08
CA GLU A 30 9.87 11.52 9.98
C GLU A 30 9.40 10.17 9.44
N TYR A 31 10.09 9.64 8.43
CA TYR A 31 9.76 8.35 7.85
C TYR A 31 9.90 7.20 8.84
N ILE A 32 11.03 7.14 9.56
CA ILE A 32 11.28 6.13 10.60
C ILE A 32 10.26 6.30 11.73
N ASN A 33 9.98 7.53 12.19
CA ASN A 33 9.01 7.79 13.24
C ASN A 33 7.58 7.34 12.88
N ILE A 34 7.18 7.45 11.62
CA ILE A 34 5.88 6.97 11.14
C ILE A 34 5.83 5.44 11.06
N GLY A 35 6.93 4.81 10.64
CA GLY A 35 7.03 3.35 10.62
C GLY A 35 7.13 2.71 12.00
N GLY A 36 7.72 3.45 12.96
CA GLY A 36 8.09 2.93 14.27
C GLY A 36 8.90 1.63 14.15
N ASN A 37 8.60 0.68 15.02
CA ASN A 37 9.26 -0.63 15.08
C ASN A 37 9.26 -1.40 13.75
N LEU A 38 8.37 -1.08 12.80
CA LEU A 38 8.34 -1.69 11.47
C LEU A 38 9.60 -1.37 10.65
N LEU A 39 10.17 -0.18 10.86
CA LEU A 39 11.27 0.36 10.05
C LEU A 39 12.55 0.58 10.86
N ASP A 40 12.46 0.67 12.19
CA ASP A 40 13.59 0.99 13.08
C ASP A 40 14.82 0.10 12.82
N ASP A 41 14.63 -1.22 12.74
CA ASP A 41 15.72 -2.16 12.51
C ASP A 41 16.29 -2.07 11.08
N ALA A 42 15.43 -1.88 10.08
CA ALA A 42 15.83 -1.85 8.68
C ALA A 42 16.58 -0.56 8.31
N PHE A 43 16.26 0.54 8.97
CA PHE A 43 16.88 1.84 8.76
C PHE A 43 17.94 2.19 9.82
N ALA A 44 18.22 1.26 10.74
CA ALA A 44 19.26 1.43 11.75
C ALA A 44 20.62 1.70 11.09
N GLY A 45 21.21 2.86 11.42
CA GLY A 45 22.53 3.25 10.92
C GLY A 45 22.56 3.86 9.52
N ILE A 46 21.40 4.09 8.89
CA ILE A 46 21.34 4.86 7.63
C ILE A 46 21.54 6.33 7.93
N THR A 47 22.52 6.93 7.24
CA THR A 47 22.85 8.34 7.41
C THR A 47 22.31 9.19 6.26
N GLU A 48 22.27 10.51 6.48
CA GLU A 48 21.86 11.47 5.46
C GLU A 48 22.78 11.42 4.23
N GLU A 49 24.07 11.17 4.44
CA GLU A 49 25.07 11.04 3.39
C GLU A 49 24.81 9.81 2.53
N ALA A 50 24.44 8.68 3.14
CA ALA A 50 24.09 7.47 2.41
C ALA A 50 22.85 7.70 1.52
N LEU A 51 21.83 8.38 2.06
CA LEU A 51 20.65 8.76 1.28
C LEU A 51 21.02 9.75 0.16
N LEU A 52 21.83 10.76 0.44
CA LEU A 52 22.29 11.71 -0.58
C LEU A 52 23.03 11.03 -1.72
N GLU A 53 23.97 10.14 -1.39
CA GLU A 53 24.73 9.35 -2.36
C GLU A 53 23.79 8.49 -3.20
N SER A 54 22.76 7.89 -2.59
CA SER A 54 21.77 7.09 -3.31
C SER A 54 20.96 7.88 -4.33
N LEU A 55 20.64 9.14 -4.03
CA LEU A 55 19.83 10.02 -4.86
C LEU A 55 20.63 10.74 -5.94
N THR A 56 21.94 10.87 -5.75
CA THR A 56 22.84 11.60 -6.65
C THR A 56 23.59 10.70 -7.61
N LYS A 57 23.71 9.40 -7.33
CA LYS A 57 24.14 8.42 -8.32
C LYS A 57 23.14 8.43 -9.47
N PRO A 58 23.51 8.97 -10.65
CA PRO A 58 22.66 8.84 -11.82
C PRO A 58 22.63 7.35 -12.15
N GLU A 59 21.44 6.76 -12.24
CA GLU A 59 21.30 5.52 -13.00
C GLU A 59 21.65 5.86 -14.46
N GLU A 60 22.94 5.72 -14.80
CA GLU A 60 23.49 5.98 -16.15
C GLU A 60 23.02 4.95 -17.20
N SER A 61 22.08 4.07 -16.86
CA SER A 61 21.65 2.96 -17.72
C SER A 61 20.14 2.97 -17.93
N SER A 62 19.78 3.26 -19.18
CA SER A 62 18.51 3.28 -19.94
C SER A 62 17.34 2.31 -19.62
N SER A 63 17.22 1.69 -18.45
CA SER A 63 15.95 1.06 -18.05
C SER A 63 15.87 0.85 -16.53
N ILE A 64 15.06 1.66 -15.84
CA ILE A 64 14.71 1.42 -14.44
C ILE A 64 13.71 0.25 -14.38
N ASP A 65 14.08 -0.89 -13.80
CA ASP A 65 13.09 -1.94 -13.50
C ASP A 65 12.22 -1.51 -12.32
N ILE A 66 11.07 -0.90 -12.64
CA ILE A 66 10.09 -0.39 -11.69
C ILE A 66 9.60 -1.48 -10.73
N ASN A 67 9.63 -2.76 -11.10
CA ASN A 67 9.14 -3.85 -10.26
C ASN A 67 10.13 -4.27 -9.16
N SER A 68 11.42 -4.01 -9.35
CA SER A 68 12.49 -4.37 -8.42
C SER A 68 13.32 -3.18 -7.94
N PHE A 69 12.87 -1.97 -8.27
CA PHE A 69 13.55 -0.72 -7.96
C PHE A 69 13.88 -0.61 -6.46
N CYS A 70 15.17 -0.36 -6.18
CA CYS A 70 15.71 -0.07 -4.86
C CYS A 70 16.77 1.01 -5.02
N LEU A 71 16.81 1.97 -4.10
CA LEU A 71 17.90 2.94 -4.07
C LEU A 71 19.22 2.25 -3.69
N PRO A 72 20.35 2.59 -4.34
CA PRO A 72 21.65 2.03 -3.98
C PRO A 72 22.04 2.47 -2.57
N ASN A 73 22.77 1.64 -1.82
CA ASN A 73 23.13 1.89 -0.42
C ASN A 73 21.95 2.02 0.56
N MET A 74 20.73 1.71 0.11
CA MET A 74 19.51 1.73 0.94
C MET A 74 18.99 0.30 1.15
N PRO A 75 18.25 0.03 2.25
CA PRO A 75 17.74 -1.29 2.55
C PRO A 75 16.73 -1.72 1.50
N LYS A 76 16.71 -3.01 1.20
CA LYS A 76 15.76 -3.56 0.23
C LYS A 76 14.40 -3.73 0.90
N PRO A 77 13.29 -3.33 0.26
CA PRO A 77 11.96 -3.66 0.74
C PRO A 77 11.84 -5.17 0.96
N PRO A 78 11.11 -5.61 2.01
CA PRO A 78 10.73 -7.00 2.17
C PRO A 78 10.07 -7.54 0.90
N ASN A 79 10.13 -8.85 0.68
CA ASN A 79 9.81 -9.55 -0.58
C ASN A 79 8.30 -9.61 -0.91
N SER A 80 7.59 -8.53 -0.66
CA SER A 80 6.15 -8.41 -0.51
C SER A 80 5.41 -8.19 -1.81
N PHE A 81 6.10 -7.78 -2.89
CA PHE A 81 5.51 -7.61 -4.22
C PHE A 81 5.60 -8.88 -5.08
N ARG A 82 5.45 -10.05 -4.46
CA ARG A 82 5.30 -11.31 -5.19
C ARG A 82 3.95 -11.39 -5.91
N GLY A 83 3.95 -11.95 -7.11
CA GLY A 83 2.76 -12.16 -7.94
C GLY A 83 2.38 -10.96 -8.82
N ILE A 84 1.71 -11.27 -9.95
CA ILE A 84 1.37 -10.30 -11.01
C ILE A 84 0.53 -9.15 -10.45
N ARG A 85 -0.45 -9.45 -9.58
CA ARG A 85 -1.36 -8.45 -9.01
C ARG A 85 -0.61 -7.37 -8.22
N LYS A 86 0.33 -7.77 -7.35
CA LYS A 86 1.08 -6.83 -6.49
C LYS A 86 2.05 -5.98 -7.33
N LYS A 87 2.68 -6.57 -8.35
CA LYS A 87 3.48 -5.83 -9.36
C LYS A 87 2.66 -4.80 -10.13
N CYS A 88 1.48 -5.19 -10.64
CA CYS A 88 0.57 -4.26 -11.32
C CYS A 88 0.11 -3.12 -10.40
N SER A 89 -0.12 -3.38 -9.11
CA SER A 89 -0.45 -2.34 -8.14
C SER A 89 0.69 -1.35 -7.90
N SER A 90 1.94 -1.83 -7.73
CA SER A 90 3.11 -0.94 -7.59
C SER A 90 3.31 -0.12 -8.87
N LEU A 91 3.14 -0.72 -10.06
CA LEU A 91 3.21 -0.01 -11.34
C LEU A 91 2.11 1.07 -11.47
N LYS A 92 0.85 0.76 -11.15
CA LYS A 92 -0.24 1.76 -11.17
C LYS A 92 0.09 2.94 -10.26
N ARG A 93 0.60 2.67 -9.06
CA ARG A 93 1.01 3.71 -8.13
C ARG A 93 2.18 4.54 -8.66
N TRP A 94 3.17 3.90 -9.28
CA TRP A 94 4.27 4.61 -9.95
C TRP A 94 3.75 5.56 -11.03
N LEU A 95 2.80 5.13 -11.86
CA LEU A 95 2.16 5.99 -12.85
C LEU A 95 1.43 7.17 -12.18
N CYS A 96 0.72 6.94 -11.08
CA CYS A 96 0.10 8.03 -10.31
C CYS A 96 1.14 9.05 -9.81
N ILE A 97 2.26 8.59 -9.23
CA ILE A 97 3.36 9.47 -8.77
C ILE A 97 3.93 10.29 -9.93
N CYS A 98 4.13 9.67 -11.09
CA CYS A 98 4.70 10.33 -12.26
C CYS A 98 3.75 11.35 -12.91
N SER A 99 2.46 11.05 -12.92
CA SER A 99 1.41 11.93 -13.47
C SER A 99 0.90 12.96 -12.46
N ASP A 100 1.44 12.98 -11.24
CA ASP A 100 1.08 13.95 -10.23
C ASP A 100 1.69 15.32 -10.55
N ASP A 101 0.85 16.19 -11.11
CA ASP A 101 1.19 17.57 -11.45
C ASP A 101 0.87 18.57 -10.32
N SER A 102 0.39 18.09 -9.16
CA SER A 102 0.13 18.95 -8.01
C SER A 102 1.41 19.42 -7.31
N TYR A 103 2.51 18.69 -7.51
CA TYR A 103 3.80 19.00 -6.91
C TYR A 103 4.68 19.87 -7.81
N LYS A 104 5.63 20.58 -7.19
CA LYS A 104 6.54 21.50 -7.89
C LYS A 104 7.29 20.78 -9.01
N ASN A 105 7.31 21.38 -10.19
CA ASN A 105 8.12 20.87 -11.31
C ASN A 105 9.55 21.43 -11.21
N GLY A 106 10.54 20.62 -11.54
CA GLY A 106 11.95 21.00 -11.44
C GLY A 106 12.91 19.93 -11.99
N ARG A 107 14.19 20.29 -12.14
CA ARG A 107 15.24 19.42 -12.71
C ARG A 107 15.37 18.08 -11.97
N TYR A 108 15.05 18.05 -10.68
CA TYR A 108 15.15 16.86 -9.82
C TYR A 108 13.79 16.19 -9.57
N ARG A 109 12.74 16.51 -10.34
CA ARG A 109 11.40 15.88 -10.20
C ARG A 109 11.48 14.35 -10.29
N THR A 110 12.25 13.81 -11.22
CA THR A 110 12.44 12.35 -11.34
C THR A 110 13.06 11.76 -10.09
N THR A 111 14.08 12.40 -9.52
CA THR A 111 14.72 11.98 -8.27
C THR A 111 13.73 12.00 -7.11
N THR A 112 12.90 13.03 -7.00
CA THR A 112 11.84 13.09 -5.98
C THR A 112 10.80 11.99 -6.18
N ASN A 113 10.39 11.70 -7.41
CA ASN A 113 9.45 10.64 -7.71
C ASN A 113 10.02 9.25 -7.37
N LEU A 114 11.29 9.02 -7.65
CA LEU A 114 11.98 7.78 -7.28
C LEU A 114 12.07 7.61 -5.77
N LEU A 115 12.35 8.69 -5.02
CA LEU A 115 12.32 8.67 -3.56
C LEU A 115 10.91 8.35 -3.02
N ARG A 116 9.87 9.01 -3.54
CA ARG A 116 8.46 8.73 -3.21
C ARG A 116 8.09 7.28 -3.48
N LYS A 117 8.53 6.74 -4.62
CA LYS A 117 8.30 5.34 -4.99
C LYS A 117 9.01 4.40 -4.02
N TYR A 118 10.29 4.60 -3.76
CA TYR A 118 11.10 3.75 -2.89
C TYR A 118 10.54 3.70 -1.47
N LEU A 119 10.37 4.85 -0.81
CA LEU A 119 9.84 4.94 0.56
C LEU A 119 8.42 4.37 0.64
N GLY A 120 7.61 4.65 -0.39
CA GLY A 120 6.28 4.08 -0.49
C GLY A 120 6.29 2.56 -0.66
N ASP A 121 7.17 2.00 -1.51
CA ASP A 121 7.25 0.56 -1.76
C ASP A 121 7.73 -0.13 -0.48
N PHE A 122 8.73 0.44 0.18
CA PHE A 122 9.27 -0.08 1.44
C PHE A 122 8.23 -0.12 2.56
N LEU A 123 7.47 0.96 2.76
CA LEU A 123 6.46 1.03 3.82
C LEU A 123 5.33 0.03 3.59
N ILE A 124 4.81 -0.05 2.35
CA ILE A 124 3.77 -1.01 1.99
C ILE A 124 4.29 -2.44 2.11
N ALA A 125 5.51 -2.69 1.66
CA ALA A 125 6.15 -4.00 1.73
C ALA A 125 6.28 -4.48 3.17
N SER A 126 6.85 -3.63 4.03
CA SER A 126 7.07 -3.97 5.44
C SER A 126 5.76 -4.25 6.16
N TYR A 127 4.73 -3.44 5.91
CA TYR A 127 3.41 -3.69 6.48
C TYR A 127 2.78 -5.00 5.96
N CYS A 128 2.89 -5.29 4.66
CA CYS A 128 2.43 -6.56 4.10
C CYS A 128 3.15 -7.76 4.71
N SER A 129 4.47 -7.67 4.97
CA SER A 129 5.25 -8.74 5.61
C SER A 129 4.69 -9.08 6.99
N VAL A 130 4.42 -8.05 7.81
CA VAL A 130 3.84 -8.25 9.15
C VAL A 130 2.46 -8.90 9.10
N ILE A 131 1.62 -8.52 8.13
CA ILE A 131 0.32 -9.18 7.94
C ILE A 131 0.49 -10.64 7.53
N GLU A 132 1.37 -10.93 6.57
CA GLU A 132 1.63 -12.30 6.13
C GLU A 132 2.18 -13.17 7.29
N GLU A 133 3.05 -12.61 8.15
CA GLU A 133 3.62 -13.27 9.32
C GLU A 133 2.62 -13.46 10.47
N SER A 134 1.59 -12.62 10.57
CA SER A 134 0.58 -12.70 11.63
C SER A 134 -0.32 -13.95 11.57
N GLY A 135 -0.27 -14.71 10.47
CA GLY A 135 -1.02 -15.96 10.31
C GLY A 135 -2.54 -15.78 10.15
N TYR A 136 -3.01 -14.57 9.85
CA TYR A 136 -4.41 -14.36 9.52
C TYR A 136 -4.82 -15.14 8.25
N ASP A 137 -6.11 -15.47 8.15
CA ASP A 137 -6.64 -16.16 6.99
C ASP A 137 -6.44 -15.36 5.69
N ASP A 138 -6.13 -16.06 4.59
CA ASP A 138 -5.82 -15.47 3.28
C ASP A 138 -6.94 -14.56 2.76
N THR A 139 -8.21 -14.84 3.11
CA THR A 139 -9.32 -13.97 2.71
C THR A 139 -9.30 -12.63 3.44
N TYR A 140 -8.99 -12.65 4.74
CA TYR A 140 -8.86 -11.47 5.59
C TYR A 140 -7.64 -10.62 5.18
N ILE A 141 -6.50 -11.27 4.92
CA ILE A 141 -5.29 -10.61 4.40
C ILE A 141 -5.62 -9.89 3.08
N ARG A 142 -6.35 -10.54 2.17
CA ARG A 142 -6.77 -9.95 0.90
C ARG A 142 -7.64 -8.71 1.05
N GLU A 143 -8.49 -8.64 2.08
CA GLU A 143 -9.34 -7.48 2.32
C GLU A 143 -8.54 -6.30 2.85
N ILE A 144 -7.66 -6.52 3.82
CA ILE A 144 -6.78 -5.48 4.37
C ILE A 144 -5.83 -4.96 3.29
N GLU A 145 -5.23 -5.83 2.48
CA GLU A 145 -4.33 -5.43 1.39
C GLU A 145 -5.01 -4.47 0.40
N VAL A 146 -6.30 -4.65 0.11
CA VAL A 146 -7.02 -3.75 -0.80
C VAL A 146 -7.26 -2.39 -0.14
N ASN A 147 -7.57 -2.37 1.15
CA ASN A 147 -7.87 -1.13 1.87
C ASN A 147 -6.62 -0.29 2.09
N VAL A 148 -5.50 -0.88 2.51
CA VAL A 148 -4.24 -0.15 2.78
C VAL A 148 -3.64 0.49 1.51
N ARG A 149 -3.86 -0.12 0.35
CA ARG A 149 -3.46 0.43 -0.96
C ARG A 149 -4.37 1.57 -1.44
N SER A 150 -5.53 1.76 -0.82
CA SER A 150 -6.53 2.79 -1.16
C SER A 150 -6.41 4.04 -0.30
N PHE A 151 -5.88 3.90 0.92
CA PHE A 151 -5.75 4.91 1.99
C PHE A 151 -4.80 6.07 1.64
N GLY A 152 -5.10 6.85 0.61
CA GLY A 152 -4.39 8.09 0.32
C GLY A 152 -4.45 8.58 -1.12
N HIS A 153 -5.22 7.97 -2.03
CA HIS A 153 -5.30 8.40 -3.43
C HIS A 153 -6.74 8.50 -3.98
N ARG A 154 -7.77 8.33 -3.14
CA ARG A 154 -9.17 8.50 -3.58
C ARG A 154 -9.87 9.55 -2.73
N ASN A 155 -10.77 10.30 -3.37
CA ASN A 155 -11.70 11.18 -2.67
C ASN A 155 -12.46 10.33 -1.62
N PRO A 156 -12.56 10.78 -0.35
CA PRO A 156 -13.29 10.07 0.71
C PRO A 156 -14.70 9.61 0.31
N LEU A 157 -15.37 10.36 -0.58
CA LEU A 157 -16.70 10.00 -1.08
C LEU A 157 -16.67 8.75 -1.97
N GLU A 158 -15.62 8.58 -2.77
CA GLU A 158 -15.46 7.41 -3.64
C GLU A 158 -15.07 6.17 -2.84
N GLU A 159 -14.29 6.34 -1.77
CA GLU A 159 -13.99 5.28 -0.82
C GLU A 159 -15.26 4.82 -0.10
N TYR A 160 -16.08 5.75 0.39
CA TYR A 160 -17.37 5.45 1.00
C TYR A 160 -18.33 4.70 0.06
N LYS A 161 -18.39 5.07 -1.23
CA LYS A 161 -19.20 4.35 -2.22
C LYS A 161 -18.74 2.90 -2.40
N ILE A 162 -17.43 2.69 -2.49
CA ILE A 162 -16.86 1.35 -2.69
C ILE A 162 -17.07 0.47 -1.46
N ASP A 163 -16.84 1.02 -0.27
CA ASP A 163 -17.08 0.30 0.98
C ASP A 163 -18.57 0.02 1.20
N GLY A 164 -19.44 0.97 0.86
CA GLY A 164 -20.89 0.76 0.84
C GLY A 164 -21.31 -0.36 -0.11
N CYS A 165 -20.77 -0.38 -1.34
CA CYS A 165 -21.04 -1.47 -2.29
C CYS A 165 -20.55 -2.83 -1.78
N ARG A 166 -19.36 -2.89 -1.17
CA ARG A 166 -18.80 -4.13 -0.60
C ARG A 166 -19.62 -4.65 0.58
N PHE A 167 -20.02 -3.75 1.48
CA PHE A 167 -20.89 -4.07 2.60
C PHE A 167 -22.23 -4.63 2.09
N PHE A 168 -22.81 -3.98 1.09
CA PHE A 168 -24.06 -4.42 0.48
C PHE A 168 -23.95 -5.81 -0.16
N ILE A 169 -22.89 -6.08 -0.92
CA ILE A 169 -22.64 -7.41 -1.51
C ILE A 169 -22.44 -8.47 -0.42
N SER A 170 -21.71 -8.14 0.64
CA SER A 170 -21.46 -9.04 1.77
C SER A 170 -22.74 -9.37 2.52
N MET A 171 -23.58 -8.35 2.76
CA MET A 171 -24.91 -8.49 3.34
C MET A 171 -25.79 -9.39 2.47
N LEU A 172 -25.88 -9.14 1.15
CA LEU A 172 -26.63 -10.01 0.24
C LEU A 172 -26.12 -11.45 0.25
N GLY A 173 -24.81 -11.66 0.30
CA GLY A 173 -24.20 -12.98 0.40
C GLY A 173 -24.55 -13.69 1.73
N ALA A 174 -24.56 -12.94 2.84
CA ALA A 174 -24.99 -13.44 4.15
C ALA A 174 -26.48 -13.80 4.15
N THR A 175 -27.34 -12.91 3.66
CA THR A 175 -28.78 -13.16 3.54
C THR A 175 -29.06 -14.37 2.66
N ARG A 176 -28.38 -14.50 1.52
CA ARG A 176 -28.55 -15.66 0.63
C ARG A 176 -28.20 -16.96 1.34
N ARG A 177 -27.06 -17.01 2.04
CA ARG A 177 -26.65 -18.20 2.82
C ARG A 177 -27.70 -18.54 3.87
N MET A 178 -28.15 -17.54 4.62
CA MET A 178 -29.19 -17.71 5.63
C MET A 178 -30.51 -18.19 5.03
N THR A 179 -30.93 -17.68 3.87
CA THR A 179 -32.13 -18.16 3.16
C THR A 179 -31.98 -19.60 2.70
N ILE A 180 -30.83 -19.97 2.14
CA ILE A 180 -30.55 -21.34 1.71
C ILE A 180 -30.58 -22.28 2.92
N ASP A 181 -29.90 -21.93 4.01
CA ASP A 181 -29.86 -22.74 5.23
C ASP A 181 -31.26 -22.91 5.83
N THR A 182 -32.08 -21.86 5.85
CA THR A 182 -33.46 -21.91 6.33
C THR A 182 -34.33 -22.82 5.46
N LEU A 183 -34.18 -22.77 4.14
CA LEU A 183 -34.90 -23.65 3.22
C LEU A 183 -34.46 -25.11 3.40
N PHE A 184 -33.17 -25.38 3.52
CA PHE A 184 -32.67 -26.74 3.77
C PHE A 184 -33.14 -27.28 5.12
N GLN A 185 -33.18 -26.46 6.18
CA GLN A 185 -33.73 -26.86 7.48
C GLN A 185 -35.23 -27.18 7.40
N TYR A 186 -36.01 -26.37 6.69
CA TYR A 186 -37.44 -26.64 6.47
C TYR A 186 -37.66 -27.98 5.74
N TRP A 187 -36.87 -28.25 4.69
CA TRP A 187 -36.97 -29.49 3.92
C TRP A 187 -36.39 -30.72 4.63
N SER A 188 -35.50 -30.51 5.61
CA SER A 188 -34.89 -31.58 6.42
C SER A 188 -35.65 -31.86 7.71
N SER A 189 -36.61 -31.01 8.09
CA SER A 189 -37.53 -31.29 9.18
C SER A 189 -38.50 -32.39 8.71
N PRO A 190 -38.68 -33.50 9.46
CA PRO A 190 -39.79 -34.38 9.19
C PRO A 190 -41.06 -33.53 9.29
N MET A 191 -41.91 -33.56 8.25
CA MET A 191 -43.26 -33.02 8.38
C MET A 191 -43.88 -33.71 9.59
N GLU A 192 -44.15 -32.97 10.67
CA GLU A 192 -45.22 -33.35 11.57
C GLU A 192 -46.49 -33.32 10.73
N SER A 193 -46.82 -34.47 10.15
CA SER A 193 -48.12 -34.80 9.63
C SER A 193 -49.09 -34.72 10.80
N GLN A 194 -49.58 -33.52 11.09
CA GLN A 194 -50.75 -33.35 11.93
C GLN A 194 -51.87 -34.18 11.33
N GLU A 195 -52.26 -35.20 12.08
CA GLU A 195 -53.37 -36.08 11.83
C GLU A 195 -54.62 -35.26 11.51
N LEU A 196 -54.93 -35.11 10.23
CA LEU A 196 -56.26 -34.77 9.74
C LEU A 196 -57.11 -36.05 9.74
N TYR A 197 -57.42 -36.54 10.94
CA TYR A 197 -58.50 -37.49 11.18
C TYR A 197 -59.27 -37.06 12.43
N LEU A 198 -60.29 -36.23 12.22
CA LEU A 198 -61.56 -36.19 12.98
C LEU A 198 -62.57 -35.30 12.25
#